data_AF-A0A813SRI6-F1
#
_entry.id   AF-A0A813SRI6-F1
#
_cell.length_a   1.000
_cell.length_b   1.000
_cell.length_c   1.000
_cell.angle_alpha   90.00
_cell.angle_beta   90.00
_cell.angle_gamma   90.00
#
_symmetry.space_group_name_H-M   'P 1'
#
loop_
_entity.id
_entity.type
_entity.pdbx_description
1 polymer ?
#
loop_
_entity_poly.entity_id
_entity_poly.type
_entity_poly.pdbx_seq_one_letter_code
_entity_poly.pdbx_strand_id
1 'polypeptide(L)'
;MNSRIVNIILPLVGGVIYVCLDFLYIYLTRNHYEQAVQNIQKEEMEVDVVAAIVCYAIMGLGWYLIAIQLASAYFDKLKQRRPSWSPLSSSALSGLVSGFLYGFVVYGVFNCTTRALFSNRYPVTLLVQDMAWGSLYTMLYTTVYMLIWHQLSHPVDL
;
A
#
# COMPACT_ATOMS: atom_id res chain seq x y z
N MET A 1 25.30 9.60 1.67
CA MET A 1 24.33 10.28 2.57
C MET A 1 24.28 9.53 3.89
N ASN A 2 24.12 10.19 5.04
CA ASN A 2 24.04 9.49 6.34
C ASN A 2 22.83 8.53 6.33
N SER A 3 23.03 7.25 6.66
CA SER A 3 21.98 6.23 6.68
C SER A 3 20.80 6.59 7.58
N ARG A 4 21.04 7.37 8.65
CA ARG A 4 19.97 7.91 9.51
C ARG A 4 19.07 8.91 8.79
N ILE A 5 19.64 9.74 7.90
CA ILE A 5 18.90 10.73 7.13
C ILE A 5 18.04 10.02 6.07
N VAL A 6 18.60 9.02 5.39
CA VAL A 6 17.86 8.18 4.42
C VAL A 6 16.62 7.56 5.07
N ASN A 7 16.80 6.96 6.25
CA ASN A 7 15.73 6.26 6.97
C ASN A 7 14.61 7.19 7.48
N ILE A 8 14.83 8.50 7.54
CA ILE A 8 13.82 9.48 7.93
C ILE A 8 13.16 10.10 6.69
N ILE A 9 13.95 10.54 5.71
CA ILE A 9 13.43 11.27 4.55
C ILE A 9 12.68 10.35 3.60
N LEU A 10 13.19 9.14 3.35
CA LEU A 10 12.62 8.24 2.35
C LEU A 10 11.18 7.82 2.68
N PRO A 11 10.82 7.44 3.94
CA PRO A 11 9.43 7.17 4.30
C PRO A 11 8.52 8.39 4.17
N LEU A 12 9.01 9.60 4.47
CA LEU A 12 8.20 10.83 4.40
C LEU A 12 7.86 11.19 2.95
N VAL A 13 8.87 11.22 2.08
CA VAL A 13 8.67 11.47 0.64
C VAL A 13 7.80 10.38 0.02
N GLY A 14 8.07 9.12 0.37
CA GLY A 14 7.26 8.00 -0.06
C GLY A 14 5.81 8.14 0.40
N GLY A 15 5.55 8.53 1.65
CA GLY A 15 4.20 8.70 2.19
C GLY A 15 3.40 9.78 1.46
N VAL A 16 4.04 10.86 1.02
CA VAL A 16 3.37 11.87 0.18
C VAL A 16 2.99 11.28 -1.18
N ILE A 17 3.92 10.59 -1.85
CA ILE A 17 3.66 9.94 -3.14
C ILE A 17 2.54 8.89 -3.00
N TYR A 18 2.56 8.15 -1.89
CA TYR A 18 1.53 7.19 -1.53
C TYR A 18 0.15 7.87 -1.58
N VAL A 19 -0.07 8.87 -0.73
CA VAL A 19 -1.34 9.57 -0.65
C VAL A 19 -1.76 10.20 -2.00
N CYS A 20 -0.83 10.80 -2.74
CA CYS A 20 -1.13 11.40 -4.05
C CYS A 20 -1.64 10.38 -5.09
N LEU A 21 -1.06 9.18 -5.14
CA LEU A 21 -1.49 8.14 -6.07
C LEU A 21 -2.91 7.62 -5.74
N ASP A 22 -3.23 7.52 -4.45
CA ASP A 22 -4.55 7.07 -4.03
C ASP A 22 -5.62 8.13 -4.29
N PHE A 23 -5.31 9.41 -4.08
CA PHE A 23 -6.17 10.53 -4.50
C PHE A 23 -6.46 10.51 -6.00
N LEU A 24 -5.45 10.22 -6.83
CA LEU A 24 -5.64 10.10 -8.27
C LEU A 24 -6.59 8.94 -8.60
N TYR A 25 -6.41 7.78 -7.96
CA TYR A 25 -7.29 6.64 -8.18
C TYR A 25 -8.74 6.93 -7.78
N ILE A 26 -8.97 7.49 -6.60
CA ILE A 26 -10.31 7.87 -6.14
C ILE A 26 -10.94 8.89 -7.09
N TYR A 27 -10.17 9.89 -7.54
CA TYR A 27 -10.66 10.87 -8.51
C TYR A 27 -11.11 10.20 -9.82
N LEU A 28 -10.31 9.28 -10.36
CA LEU A 28 -10.62 8.56 -11.61
C LEU A 28 -11.78 7.56 -11.46
N THR A 29 -12.04 7.08 -10.25
CA THR A 29 -13.02 6.03 -9.98
C THR A 29 -14.25 6.51 -9.20
N ARG A 30 -14.32 7.82 -8.93
CA ARG A 30 -15.38 8.50 -8.15
C ARG A 30 -16.79 8.04 -8.52
N ASN A 31 -17.10 7.94 -9.80
CA ASN A 31 -18.44 7.54 -10.26
C ASN A 31 -18.86 6.16 -9.73
N HIS A 32 -17.92 5.21 -9.58
CA HIS A 32 -18.23 3.88 -9.03
C HIS A 32 -18.54 3.95 -7.53
N TYR A 33 -17.82 4.80 -6.79
CA TYR A 33 -18.07 5.06 -5.37
C TYR A 33 -19.40 5.77 -5.16
N GLU A 34 -19.71 6.79 -5.97
CA GLU A 34 -21.00 7.50 -5.93
C GLU A 34 -22.16 6.54 -6.18
N GLN A 35 -22.05 5.66 -7.18
CA GLN A 35 -23.07 4.64 -7.43
C GLN A 35 -23.21 3.67 -6.25
N ALA A 36 -22.11 3.25 -5.62
CA ALA A 36 -22.16 2.39 -4.44
C ALA A 36 -22.85 3.08 -3.26
N VAL A 37 -22.53 4.35 -3.00
CA VAL A 37 -23.15 5.14 -1.94
C VAL A 37 -24.64 5.36 -2.21
N GLN A 38 -25.02 5.77 -3.42
CA GLN A 38 -26.43 5.91 -3.81
C GLN A 38 -27.20 4.59 -3.72
N ASN A 39 -26.57 3.46 -4.03
CA ASN A 39 -27.20 2.15 -3.89
C ASN A 39 -27.46 1.78 -2.42
N ILE A 40 -26.56 2.16 -1.52
CA ILE A 40 -26.62 1.84 -0.08
C ILE A 40 -27.52 2.82 0.67
N GLN A 41 -27.22 4.12 0.57
CA GLN A 41 -27.79 5.21 1.39
C GLN A 41 -28.95 5.94 0.71
N LYS A 42 -29.09 5.85 -0.62
CA LYS A 42 -30.08 6.62 -1.41
C LYS A 42 -29.88 8.13 -1.36
N GLU A 43 -28.67 8.57 -1.04
CA GLU A 43 -28.26 9.97 -0.95
C GLU A 43 -27.02 10.22 -1.81
N GLU A 44 -26.68 11.48 -2.03
CA GLU A 44 -25.43 11.88 -2.67
C GLU A 44 -24.23 11.58 -1.77
N MET A 45 -23.08 11.29 -2.39
CA MET A 45 -21.87 10.98 -1.63
C MET A 45 -21.28 12.24 -1.00
N GLU A 46 -21.35 12.32 0.32
CA GLU A 46 -20.63 13.31 1.13
C GLU A 46 -19.39 12.68 1.77
N VAL A 47 -18.23 13.34 1.64
CA VAL A 47 -16.96 12.83 2.16
C VAL A 47 -16.64 13.50 3.50
N ASP A 48 -16.54 12.68 4.55
CA ASP A 48 -15.97 13.13 5.83
C ASP A 48 -14.45 13.23 5.71
N VAL A 49 -13.97 14.47 5.60
CA VAL A 49 -12.54 14.79 5.44
C VAL A 49 -11.73 14.41 6.68
N VAL A 50 -12.30 14.52 7.89
CA VAL A 50 -11.58 14.19 9.13
C VAL A 50 -11.36 12.68 9.21
N ALA A 51 -12.41 11.90 8.93
CA ALA A 51 -12.31 10.45 8.88
C ALA A 51 -11.32 9.98 7.81
N ALA A 52 -11.32 10.62 6.63
CA ALA A 52 -10.36 10.32 5.56
C ALA A 52 -8.91 10.56 5.98
N ILE A 53 -8.61 11.71 6.62
CA ILE A 53 -7.26 12.02 7.13
C ILE A 53 -6.81 10.97 8.15
N VAL A 54 -7.68 10.61 9.09
CA VAL A 54 -7.38 9.58 10.11
C VAL A 54 -7.14 8.23 9.45
N CYS A 55 -7.94 7.85 8.46
CA CYS A 55 -7.77 6.61 7.70
C CYS A 55 -6.39 6.54 7.04
N TYR A 56 -6.00 7.59 6.29
CA TYR A 56 -4.69 7.64 5.65
C TYR A 56 -3.52 7.67 6.64
N ALA A 57 -3.68 8.31 7.80
CA ALA A 57 -2.66 8.28 8.86
C ALA A 57 -2.48 6.85 9.42
N ILE A 58 -3.58 6.14 9.70
CA ILE A 58 -3.56 4.75 10.17
C ILE A 58 -2.96 3.83 9.11
N MET A 59 -3.35 3.98 7.83
CA MET A 59 -2.80 3.20 6.73
C MET A 59 -1.31 3.47 6.50
N GLY A 60 -0.86 4.72 6.61
CA GLY A 60 0.56 5.05 6.52
C GLY A 60 1.38 4.43 7.66
N LEU A 61 0.85 4.51 8.88
CA LEU A 61 1.47 3.89 10.06
C LEU A 61 1.52 2.37 9.93
N GLY A 62 0.42 1.74 9.52
CA GLY A 62 0.33 0.30 9.28
C GLY A 62 1.31 -0.16 8.21
N TRP A 63 1.45 0.58 7.11
CA TRP A 63 2.44 0.26 6.08
C TRP A 63 3.87 0.29 6.63
N TYR A 64 4.23 1.32 7.39
CA TYR A 64 5.56 1.44 7.97
C TYR A 64 5.85 0.36 9.03
N LEU A 65 4.91 0.12 9.94
CA LEU A 65 5.08 -0.84 11.03
C LEU A 65 4.97 -2.30 10.58
N ILE A 66 4.16 -2.57 9.54
CA ILE A 66 3.88 -3.95 9.10
C ILE A 66 4.58 -4.25 7.79
N ALA A 67 4.27 -3.54 6.70
CA ALA A 67 4.76 -3.88 5.37
C ALA A 67 6.29 -3.77 5.27
N ILE A 68 6.87 -2.68 5.78
CA ILE A 68 8.33 -2.48 5.78
C ILE A 68 9.04 -3.45 6.70
N GLN A 69 8.57 -3.62 7.93
CA GLN A 69 9.21 -4.57 8.86
C GLN A 69 9.15 -6.01 8.34
N LEU A 70 8.03 -6.39 7.73
CA LEU A 70 7.87 -7.69 7.08
C LEU A 70 8.82 -7.82 5.88
N ALA A 71 8.96 -6.77 5.05
CA ALA A 71 9.88 -6.76 3.93
C ALA A 71 11.33 -6.91 4.38
N SER A 72 11.78 -6.15 5.38
CA SER A 72 13.12 -6.26 5.94
C SER A 72 13.40 -7.65 6.50
N ALA A 73 12.47 -8.21 7.30
CA ALA A 73 12.61 -9.55 7.85
C ALA A 73 12.64 -10.64 6.77
N TYR A 74 11.85 -10.47 5.69
CA TYR A 74 11.84 -11.42 4.59
C TYR A 74 13.09 -11.31 3.71
N PHE A 75 13.62 -10.10 3.51
CA PHE A 75 14.89 -9.85 2.84
C PHE A 75 16.04 -10.60 3.52
N ASP A 76 16.17 -10.49 4.85
CA ASP A 76 17.24 -11.16 5.60
C ASP A 76 17.15 -12.69 5.46
N LYS A 77 15.93 -13.23 5.53
CA LYS A 77 15.67 -14.66 5.29
C LYS A 77 16.04 -15.08 3.86
N LEU A 78 15.76 -14.25 2.85
CA LEU A 78 16.13 -14.54 1.46
C LEU A 78 17.64 -14.54 1.27
N LYS A 79 18.36 -13.57 1.85
CA LYS A 79 19.82 -13.50 1.81
C LYS A 79 20.47 -14.74 2.43
N GLN A 80 19.92 -15.25 3.53
CA GLN A 80 20.39 -16.49 4.16
C GLN A 80 20.08 -17.74 3.32
N ARG A 81 18.88 -17.84 2.75
CA ARG A 81 18.43 -19.03 1.98
C ARG A 81 18.96 -19.08 0.54
N ARG A 82 19.22 -17.93 -0.07
CA ARG A 82 19.63 -17.76 -1.47
C ARG A 82 20.82 -16.79 -1.53
N PRO A 83 21.99 -17.14 -0.96
CA PRO A 83 23.15 -16.25 -0.93
C PRO A 83 23.70 -15.91 -2.32
N SER A 84 23.41 -16.74 -3.34
CA SER A 84 23.79 -16.48 -4.73
C SER A 84 22.92 -15.44 -5.45
N TRP A 85 21.79 -15.04 -4.87
CA TRP A 85 20.93 -14.02 -5.47
C TRP A 85 21.50 -12.63 -5.23
N SER A 86 21.38 -11.77 -6.24
CA SER A 86 21.78 -10.37 -6.07
C SER A 86 20.92 -9.71 -4.99
N PRO A 87 21.50 -8.80 -4.17
CA PRO A 87 20.75 -8.05 -3.17
C PRO A 87 19.56 -7.28 -3.74
N LEU A 88 19.66 -6.85 -5.00
CA LEU A 88 18.58 -6.19 -5.73
C LEU A 88 17.36 -7.10 -5.90
N SER A 89 17.56 -8.35 -6.34
CA SER A 89 16.48 -9.33 -6.53
C SER A 89 15.81 -9.70 -5.20
N SER A 90 16.59 -9.85 -4.13
CA SER A 90 16.06 -10.10 -2.79
C SER A 90 15.24 -8.91 -2.27
N SER A 91 15.69 -7.68 -2.52
CA SER A 91 14.97 -6.46 -2.16
C SER A 91 13.65 -6.37 -2.92
N ALA A 92 13.68 -6.59 -4.24
CA ALA A 92 12.49 -6.58 -5.09
C ALA A 92 11.45 -7.60 -4.59
N LEU A 93 11.85 -8.86 -4.42
CA LEU A 93 10.94 -9.92 -3.97
C LEU A 93 10.38 -9.64 -2.58
N SER A 94 11.19 -9.07 -1.69
CA SER A 94 10.74 -8.72 -0.34
C SER A 94 9.64 -7.66 -0.34
N GLY A 95 9.78 -6.63 -1.18
CA GLY A 95 8.77 -5.58 -1.33
C GLY A 95 7.53 -6.07 -2.06
N LEU A 96 7.69 -6.90 -3.10
CA LEU A 96 6.56 -7.48 -3.84
C LEU A 96 5.64 -8.27 -2.90
N VAL A 97 6.20 -9.19 -2.12
CA VAL A 97 5.41 -10.03 -1.23
C VAL A 97 4.79 -9.22 -0.09
N SER A 98 5.60 -8.41 0.59
CA SER A 98 5.15 -7.72 1.81
C SER A 98 4.16 -6.61 1.52
N GLY A 99 4.40 -5.85 0.44
CA GLY A 99 3.48 -4.80 -0.01
C GLY A 99 2.15 -5.40 -0.45
N PHE A 100 2.16 -6.44 -1.29
CA PHE A 100 0.94 -7.12 -1.73
C PHE A 100 0.12 -7.64 -0.55
N LEU A 101 0.76 -8.35 0.39
CA LEU A 101 0.07 -8.89 1.56
C LEU A 101 -0.54 -7.79 2.42
N TYR A 102 0.18 -6.68 2.62
CA TYR A 102 -0.35 -5.54 3.37
C TYR A 102 -1.58 -4.94 2.71
N GLY A 103 -1.50 -4.59 1.41
CA GLY A 103 -2.64 -4.01 0.69
C GLY A 103 -3.82 -4.97 0.61
N PHE A 104 -3.57 -6.25 0.35
CA PHE A 104 -4.60 -7.27 0.30
C PHE A 104 -5.34 -7.41 1.62
N VAL A 105 -4.64 -7.36 2.76
CA VAL A 105 -5.27 -7.39 4.07
C VAL A 105 -6.09 -6.13 4.34
N VAL A 106 -5.52 -4.93 4.13
CA VAL A 106 -6.21 -3.67 4.43
C VAL A 106 -7.46 -3.50 3.56
N TYR A 107 -7.29 -3.55 2.24
CA TYR A 107 -8.39 -3.33 1.30
C TYR A 107 -9.33 -4.53 1.26
N GLY A 108 -8.82 -5.75 1.44
CA GLY A 108 -9.63 -6.96 1.51
C GLY A 108 -10.54 -7.00 2.73
N VAL A 109 -10.02 -6.66 3.92
CA VAL A 109 -10.85 -6.58 5.14
C VAL A 109 -11.92 -5.50 4.98
N PHE A 110 -11.55 -4.30 4.54
CA PHE A 110 -12.51 -3.20 4.32
C PHE A 110 -13.61 -3.57 3.32
N ASN A 111 -13.23 -4.02 2.11
CA ASN A 111 -14.19 -4.30 1.04
C ASN A 111 -15.05 -5.54 1.35
N CYS A 112 -14.48 -6.61 1.90
CA CYS A 112 -15.26 -7.79 2.28
C CYS A 112 -16.23 -7.47 3.42
N THR A 113 -15.82 -6.68 4.42
CA THR A 113 -16.71 -6.25 5.51
C THR A 113 -17.85 -5.40 4.96
N THR A 114 -17.54 -4.44 4.09
CA THR A 114 -18.54 -3.59 3.43
C THR A 114 -19.54 -4.42 2.62
N ARG A 115 -19.05 -5.39 1.83
CA ARG A 115 -19.91 -6.32 1.09
C ARG A 115 -20.74 -7.22 2.01
N ALA A 116 -20.20 -7.66 3.14
CA ALA A 116 -20.96 -8.44 4.12
C ALA A 116 -22.11 -7.62 4.73
N LEU A 117 -21.85 -6.35 5.07
CA LEU A 117 -22.85 -5.44 5.65
C LEU A 117 -23.96 -5.06 4.66
N PHE A 118 -23.57 -4.72 3.42
CA PHE A 118 -24.51 -4.17 2.45
C PHE A 118 -24.96 -5.17 1.38
N SER A 119 -24.45 -6.40 1.43
CA SER A 119 -24.79 -7.50 0.53
C SER A 119 -24.84 -7.00 -0.91
N ASN A 120 -25.95 -7.23 -1.62
CA ASN A 120 -26.15 -6.89 -3.03
C ASN A 120 -26.10 -5.39 -3.36
N ARG A 121 -26.11 -4.49 -2.36
CA ARG A 121 -26.02 -3.04 -2.58
C ARG A 121 -24.60 -2.54 -2.79
N TYR A 122 -23.59 -3.28 -2.33
CA TYR A 122 -22.18 -2.95 -2.60
C TYR A 122 -21.68 -3.68 -3.86
N PRO A 123 -21.33 -2.99 -4.95
CA PRO A 123 -20.97 -3.65 -6.21
C PRO A 123 -19.74 -4.57 -6.08
N VAL A 124 -19.84 -5.82 -6.56
CA VAL A 124 -18.70 -6.76 -6.57
C VAL A 124 -17.57 -6.26 -7.46
N THR A 125 -17.91 -5.52 -8.53
CA THR A 125 -16.92 -4.87 -9.39
C THR A 125 -16.07 -3.87 -8.62
N LEU A 126 -16.69 -3.02 -7.79
CA LEU A 126 -15.97 -2.07 -6.94
C LEU A 126 -15.11 -2.80 -5.90
N LEU A 127 -15.64 -3.83 -5.25
CA LEU A 127 -14.88 -4.69 -4.33
C LEU A 127 -13.59 -5.21 -4.97
N VAL A 128 -13.69 -5.84 -6.14
CA VAL A 128 -12.54 -6.46 -6.81
C VAL A 128 -11.56 -5.39 -7.30
N GLN A 129 -12.08 -4.30 -7.87
CA GLN A 129 -11.26 -3.22 -8.39
C GLN A 129 -10.45 -2.55 -7.26
N ASP A 130 -11.09 -2.25 -6.14
CA ASP A 130 -10.45 -1.56 -5.03
C ASP A 130 -9.47 -2.46 -4.27
N MET A 131 -9.80 -3.74 -4.09
CA MET A 131 -8.86 -4.72 -3.57
C MET A 131 -7.64 -4.90 -4.49
N ALA A 132 -7.85 -4.95 -5.80
CA ALA A 132 -6.77 -5.09 -6.76
C ALA A 132 -5.88 -3.84 -6.78
N TRP A 133 -6.48 -2.64 -6.79
CA TRP A 133 -5.74 -1.38 -6.69
C TRP A 133 -4.90 -1.38 -5.42
N GLY A 134 -5.52 -1.50 -4.25
CA GLY A 134 -4.82 -1.46 -2.97
C GLY A 134 -3.68 -2.46 -2.85
N SER A 135 -3.88 -3.70 -3.32
CA SER A 135 -2.84 -4.75 -3.28
C SER A 135 -1.68 -4.47 -4.24
N LEU A 136 -1.97 -4.10 -5.49
CA LEU A 136 -0.94 -3.89 -6.52
C LEU A 136 -0.17 -2.59 -6.30
N TYR A 137 -0.86 -1.55 -5.84
CA TYR A 137 -0.26 -0.26 -5.55
C TYR A 137 0.67 -0.33 -4.32
N THR A 138 0.23 -0.93 -3.22
CA THR A 138 1.09 -1.13 -2.04
C THR A 138 2.26 -2.07 -2.34
N MET A 139 2.05 -3.10 -3.18
CA MET A 139 3.11 -3.95 -3.74
C MET A 139 4.17 -3.13 -4.47
N LEU A 140 3.77 -2.32 -5.46
CA LEU A 140 4.69 -1.51 -6.25
C LEU A 140 5.43 -0.50 -5.36
N TYR A 141 4.69 0.22 -4.53
CA TYR A 141 5.24 1.24 -3.64
C TYR A 141 6.26 0.65 -2.66
N THR A 142 5.95 -0.46 -2.01
CA THR A 142 6.86 -1.15 -1.09
C THR A 142 8.09 -1.68 -1.83
N THR A 143 7.92 -2.18 -3.06
CA THR A 143 9.03 -2.65 -3.90
C THR A 143 9.99 -1.51 -4.22
N VAL A 144 9.48 -0.37 -4.71
CA VAL A 144 10.29 0.81 -5.03
C VAL A 144 10.99 1.32 -3.78
N TYR A 145 10.30 1.39 -2.64
CA TYR A 145 10.90 1.78 -1.37
C TYR A 145 12.09 0.87 -1.00
N MET A 146 11.92 -0.46 -1.05
CA MET A 146 12.98 -1.40 -0.72
C MET A 146 14.18 -1.30 -1.66
N LEU A 147 13.95 -1.06 -2.95
CA LEU A 147 15.03 -0.89 -3.93
C LEU A 147 15.84 0.39 -3.67
N ILE A 148 15.17 1.52 -3.44
CA ILE A 148 15.82 2.80 -3.14
C ILE A 148 16.54 2.73 -1.80
N TRP A 149 15.88 2.18 -0.77
CA TRP A 149 16.47 2.00 0.55
C TRP A 149 17.76 1.17 0.48
N HIS A 150 17.75 0.08 -0.30
CA HIS A 150 18.91 -0.76 -0.49
C HIS A 150 20.07 -0.01 -1.16
N GLN A 151 19.82 0.66 -2.29
CA GLN A 151 20.83 1.42 -3.02
C GLN A 151 21.45 2.55 -2.17
N LEU A 152 20.64 3.26 -1.39
CA LEU A 152 21.11 4.37 -0.56
C LEU A 152 21.83 3.93 0.71
N SER A 153 21.52 2.73 1.22
CA SER A 153 22.13 2.19 2.45
C SER A 153 23.36 1.32 2.19
N HIS A 154 23.50 0.77 0.98
CA HIS A 154 24.63 -0.06 0.54
C HIS A 154 25.04 0.37 -0.88
N PRO A 155 25.68 1.54 -1.06
CA PRO A 155 26.16 1.96 -2.37
C PRO A 155 27.11 0.90 -2.92
N VAL A 156 26.93 0.54 -4.19
CA VAL A 156 27.89 -0.31 -4.90
C VAL A 156 29.17 0.50 -5.05
N ASP A 157 30.24 0.07 -4.39
CA ASP A 157 31.58 0.62 -4.64
C ASP A 157 31.92 0.31 -6.11
N LEU A 158 31.94 1.35 -6.95
CA LEU A 158 32.36 1.31 -8.35
C LEU A 158 33.89 1.39 -8.46
#